data_AF-A9T0E2-F1
#
_entry.id   AF-A9T0E2-F1
#
_cell.length_a   1.000
_cell.length_b   1.000
_cell.length_c   1.000
_cell.angle_alpha   90.00
_cell.angle_beta   90.00
_cell.angle_gamma   90.00
#
_symmetry.space_group_name_H-M   'P 1'
#
loop_
_entity.id
_entity.type
_entity.pdbx_description
1 polymer ?
#
loop_
_entity_poly.entity_id
_entity_poly.type
_entity_poly.pdbx_seq_one_letter_code
_entity_poly.pdbx_strand_id
1 'polypeptide(L)'
;MEAGSFTADFLKQNHDLYSAATNHSFIASIRDGSIDAQNFKLWMEQDYHFVREFVRFVASVLVKMPRDSPECDVDIILGGITALESEITWFRKEANFWQIFLERVTLLQPNKDYCAFLKQLEGSDTPFTVAISAFWLIELVYCVSFMSCLEKDAKTPFELISTVKRWGSPEFHDYTLKLMKLVDKALENASKDEQKQAHEACVRVLELELKFWDMAGFVLG
;
A
#
# COMPACT_ATOMS: atom_id res chain seq x y z
N MET A 1 -16.97 -4.52 -27.51
CA MET A 1 -16.60 -4.24 -26.11
C MET A 1 -15.14 -4.62 -26.02
N GLU A 2 -14.24 -3.65 -25.94
CA GLU A 2 -12.83 -3.94 -25.63
C GLU A 2 -12.84 -4.67 -24.28
N ALA A 3 -12.16 -5.82 -24.20
CA ALA A 3 -11.93 -6.47 -22.93
C ALA A 3 -11.17 -5.48 -22.03
N GLY A 4 -11.65 -5.24 -20.81
CA GLY A 4 -10.93 -4.40 -19.85
C GLY A 4 -9.59 -5.03 -19.50
N SER A 5 -8.63 -4.22 -19.05
CA SER A 5 -7.41 -4.75 -18.45
C SER A 5 -7.72 -5.40 -17.09
N PHE A 6 -6.84 -6.29 -16.63
CA PHE A 6 -7.05 -6.99 -15.36
C PHE A 6 -7.30 -6.03 -14.19
N THR A 7 -6.50 -4.97 -14.09
CA THR A 7 -6.60 -3.99 -13.01
C THR A 7 -7.92 -3.21 -13.08
N ALA A 8 -8.36 -2.79 -14.28
CA ALA A 8 -9.62 -2.10 -14.48
C ALA A 8 -10.82 -2.99 -14.11
N ASP A 9 -10.79 -4.25 -14.53
CA ASP A 9 -11.83 -5.24 -14.21
C ASP A 9 -11.86 -5.55 -12.71
N PHE A 10 -10.70 -5.67 -12.06
CA PHE A 10 -10.59 -5.87 -10.61
C PHE A 10 -11.24 -4.73 -9.82
N LEU A 11 -10.87 -3.48 -10.13
CA LEU A 11 -11.39 -2.30 -9.42
C LEU A 11 -12.91 -2.15 -9.64
N LYS A 12 -13.41 -2.47 -10.84
CA LYS A 12 -14.83 -2.45 -11.14
C LYS A 12 -15.60 -3.53 -10.37
N GLN A 13 -15.08 -4.75 -10.31
CA GLN A 13 -15.73 -5.88 -9.63
C GLN A 13 -15.73 -5.73 -8.11
N ASN A 14 -14.68 -5.14 -7.54
CA ASN A 14 -14.49 -4.98 -6.10
C ASN A 14 -14.70 -3.52 -5.64
N HIS A 15 -15.49 -2.74 -6.39
CA HIS A 15 -15.66 -1.30 -6.18
C HIS A 15 -15.96 -0.93 -4.72
N ASP A 16 -16.91 -1.61 -4.08
CA ASP A 16 -17.35 -1.26 -2.73
C ASP A 16 -16.26 -1.52 -1.69
N LEU A 17 -15.54 -2.64 -1.82
CA LEU A 17 -14.43 -3.01 -0.94
C LEU A 17 -13.25 -2.05 -1.14
N TYR A 18 -12.93 -1.72 -2.39
CA TYR A 18 -11.89 -0.75 -2.74
C TYR A 18 -12.23 0.66 -2.23
N SER A 19 -13.48 1.09 -2.39
CA SER A 19 -13.96 2.37 -1.89
C SER A 19 -13.87 2.45 -0.37
N ALA A 20 -14.25 1.38 0.34
CA ALA A 20 -14.13 1.32 1.79
C ALA A 20 -12.66 1.41 2.26
N ALA A 21 -11.74 0.71 1.57
CA ALA A 21 -10.32 0.72 1.90
C ALA A 21 -9.66 2.09 1.66
N THR A 22 -10.11 2.84 0.65
CA THR A 22 -9.52 4.13 0.27
C THR A 22 -10.18 5.36 0.89
N ASN A 23 -11.41 5.23 1.39
CA ASN A 23 -12.18 6.30 2.04
C ASN A 23 -12.48 5.98 3.51
N HIS A 24 -11.59 5.22 4.14
CA HIS A 24 -11.78 4.76 5.51
C HIS A 24 -11.94 5.91 6.50
N SER A 25 -12.65 5.68 7.62
CA SER A 25 -12.90 6.70 8.65
C SER A 25 -11.61 7.33 9.21
N PHE A 26 -10.54 6.54 9.33
CA PHE A 26 -9.21 7.04 9.69
C PHE A 26 -8.71 8.09 8.69
N ILE A 27 -8.74 7.79 7.39
CA ILE A 27 -8.36 8.72 6.31
C ILE A 27 -9.29 9.94 6.29
N ALA A 28 -10.59 9.74 6.43
CA ALA A 28 -11.57 10.82 6.50
C ALA A 28 -11.29 11.77 7.67
N SER A 29 -10.87 11.25 8.83
CA SER A 29 -10.51 12.07 10.00
C SER A 29 -9.24 12.89 9.78
N ILE A 30 -8.30 12.41 8.96
CA ILE A 30 -7.14 13.20 8.52
C ILE A 30 -7.62 14.31 7.60
N ARG A 31 -8.44 13.98 6.60
CA ARG A 31 -8.96 14.93 5.60
C ARG A 31 -9.78 16.06 6.23
N ASP A 32 -10.63 15.76 7.22
CA ASP A 32 -11.51 16.75 7.85
C ASP A 32 -10.89 17.48 9.04
N GLY A 33 -9.70 17.04 9.48
CA GLY A 33 -8.94 17.63 10.58
C GLY A 33 -9.40 17.21 11.98
N SER A 34 -10.23 16.17 12.09
CA SER A 34 -10.72 15.64 13.37
C SER A 34 -9.85 14.52 13.96
N ILE A 35 -8.83 14.05 13.25
CA ILE A 35 -7.92 12.98 13.69
C ILE A 35 -7.32 13.26 15.07
N ASP A 36 -7.46 12.28 15.97
CA ASP A 36 -6.80 12.32 17.28
C ASP A 36 -5.30 12.04 17.15
N ALA A 37 -4.48 12.78 17.89
CA ALA A 37 -3.04 12.64 17.82
C ALA A 37 -2.55 11.23 18.21
N GLN A 38 -3.23 10.55 19.14
CA GLN A 38 -2.85 9.19 19.55
C GLN A 38 -3.21 8.16 18.49
N ASN A 39 -4.32 8.34 17.79
CA ASN A 39 -4.68 7.52 16.63
C ASN A 39 -3.63 7.65 15.53
N PHE A 40 -3.18 8.88 15.25
CA PHE A 40 -2.11 9.11 14.28
C PHE A 40 -0.78 8.47 14.71
N LYS A 41 -0.39 8.62 15.99
CA LYS A 41 0.83 7.98 16.51
C LYS A 41 0.75 6.46 16.46
N LEU A 42 -0.41 5.89 16.77
CA LEU A 42 -0.61 4.44 16.69
C LEU A 42 -0.44 3.93 15.26
N TRP A 43 -1.01 4.62 14.27
CA TRP A 43 -0.76 4.30 12.87
C TRP A 43 0.74 4.39 12.54
N MET A 44 1.41 5.50 12.88
CA MET A 44 2.86 5.68 12.65
C MET A 44 3.71 4.55 13.25
N GLU A 45 3.39 4.13 14.47
CA GLU A 45 4.07 3.03 15.16
C GLU A 45 3.94 1.71 14.40
N GLN A 46 2.73 1.36 13.98
CA GLN A 46 2.47 0.11 13.29
C GLN A 46 3.02 0.14 11.85
N ASP A 47 2.80 1.24 11.12
CA ASP A 47 3.16 1.39 9.71
C ASP A 47 4.67 1.36 9.50
N TYR A 48 5.45 1.91 10.44
CA TYR A 48 6.90 1.76 10.43
C TYR A 48 7.35 0.28 10.36
N HIS A 49 6.71 -0.59 11.14
CA HIS A 49 7.06 -2.02 11.14
C HIS A 49 6.51 -2.76 9.93
N PHE A 50 5.33 -2.35 9.43
CA PHE A 50 4.80 -2.85 8.17
C PHE A 50 5.78 -2.57 7.01
N VAL A 51 6.24 -1.33 6.87
CA VAL A 51 7.17 -0.91 5.81
C VAL A 51 8.48 -1.72 5.84
N ARG A 52 8.96 -2.11 7.03
CA ARG A 52 10.17 -2.94 7.16
C ARG A 52 10.00 -4.34 6.57
N GLU A 53 8.82 -4.95 6.73
CA GLU A 53 8.51 -6.23 6.10
C GLU A 53 8.16 -6.02 4.61
N PHE A 54 7.50 -4.92 4.27
CA PHE A 54 7.20 -4.54 2.89
C PHE A 54 8.46 -4.42 2.01
N VAL A 55 9.56 -3.88 2.55
CA VAL A 55 10.87 -3.86 1.84
C VAL A 55 11.32 -5.25 1.43
N ARG A 56 11.15 -6.27 2.29
CA ARG A 56 11.53 -7.66 1.99
C ARG A 56 10.63 -8.25 0.93
N PHE A 57 9.34 -7.99 1.04
CA PHE A 57 8.36 -8.40 0.05
C PHE A 57 8.67 -7.82 -1.34
N VAL A 58 8.87 -6.50 -1.45
CA VAL A 58 9.17 -5.83 -2.74
C VAL A 58 10.49 -6.34 -3.33
N ALA A 59 11.52 -6.58 -2.51
CA ALA A 59 12.74 -7.22 -2.97
C ALA A 59 12.48 -8.65 -3.51
N SER A 60 11.56 -9.40 -2.91
CA SER A 60 11.16 -10.71 -3.42
C SER A 60 10.41 -10.63 -4.75
N VAL A 61 9.63 -9.56 -5.00
CA VAL A 61 8.95 -9.32 -6.28
C VAL A 61 9.99 -9.14 -7.39
N LEU A 62 11.06 -8.38 -7.12
CA LEU A 62 12.17 -8.21 -8.05
C LEU A 62 12.86 -9.55 -8.37
N VAL A 63 13.04 -10.44 -7.38
CA VAL A 63 13.63 -11.77 -7.59
C VAL A 63 12.73 -12.69 -8.42
N LYS A 64 11.40 -12.56 -8.27
CA LYS A 64 10.40 -13.34 -9.02
C LYS A 64 10.22 -12.89 -10.47
N MET A 65 10.60 -11.65 -10.79
CA MET A 65 10.47 -11.10 -12.14
C MET A 65 11.19 -12.00 -13.18
N PRO A 66 10.55 -12.29 -14.34
CA PRO A 66 11.18 -13.07 -15.41
C PRO A 66 12.51 -12.47 -15.84
N ARG A 67 13.53 -13.32 -16.07
CA ARG A 67 14.90 -12.87 -16.39
C ARG A 67 15.04 -12.15 -17.72
N ASP A 68 14.09 -12.38 -18.62
CA ASP A 68 13.97 -11.75 -19.94
C ASP A 68 13.08 -10.48 -19.91
N SER A 69 12.66 -10.03 -18.73
CA SER A 69 11.91 -8.78 -18.59
C SER A 69 12.76 -7.59 -19.06
N PRO A 70 12.17 -6.62 -19.79
CA PRO A 70 12.82 -5.38 -20.17
C PRO A 70 13.41 -4.62 -18.97
N GLU A 71 14.55 -3.95 -19.16
CA GLU A 71 15.19 -3.13 -18.12
C GLU A 71 14.25 -2.08 -17.53
N CYS A 72 13.37 -1.49 -18.34
CA CYS A 72 12.40 -0.52 -17.87
C CYS A 72 11.37 -1.11 -16.89
N ASP A 73 11.04 -2.40 -16.96
CA ASP A 73 10.15 -3.07 -16.00
C ASP A 73 10.90 -3.34 -14.69
N VAL A 74 12.18 -3.70 -14.77
CA VAL A 74 13.08 -3.86 -13.63
C VAL A 74 13.22 -2.54 -12.87
N ASP A 75 13.40 -1.44 -13.60
CA ASP A 75 13.53 -0.09 -13.04
C ASP A 75 12.29 0.35 -12.24
N ILE A 76 11.09 -0.11 -12.61
CA ILE A 76 9.86 0.18 -11.86
C ILE A 76 9.93 -0.41 -10.45
N ILE A 77 10.36 -1.67 -10.31
CA ILE A 77 10.44 -2.31 -8.98
C ILE A 77 11.62 -1.72 -8.19
N LEU A 78 12.77 -1.51 -8.85
CA LEU A 78 13.94 -0.90 -8.23
C LEU A 78 13.66 0.52 -7.71
N GLY A 79 12.86 1.29 -8.45
CA GLY A 79 12.38 2.62 -8.03
C GLY A 79 11.59 2.56 -6.73
N GLY A 80 10.71 1.57 -6.57
CA GLY A 80 9.96 1.33 -5.33
C GLY A 80 10.87 1.02 -4.15
N ILE A 81 11.81 0.08 -4.32
CA ILE A 81 12.80 -0.26 -3.27
C ILE A 81 13.61 0.97 -2.85
N THR A 82 13.99 1.82 -3.80
CA THR A 82 14.73 3.06 -3.51
C THR A 82 13.87 4.06 -2.75
N ALA A 83 12.58 4.19 -3.11
CA ALA A 83 11.63 5.04 -2.39
C ALA A 83 11.41 4.58 -0.94
N LEU A 84 11.41 3.26 -0.70
CA LEU A 84 11.26 2.67 0.63
C LEU A 84 12.43 2.99 1.57
N GLU A 85 13.65 3.16 1.05
CA GLU A 85 14.79 3.65 1.86
C GLU A 85 14.52 5.07 2.39
N SER A 86 14.10 5.97 1.50
CA SER A 86 13.70 7.33 1.85
C SER A 86 12.53 7.33 2.84
N GLU A 87 11.65 6.33 2.77
CA GLU A 87 10.50 6.17 3.65
C GLU A 87 10.87 5.77 5.05
N ILE A 88 11.73 4.76 5.20
CA ILE A 88 12.28 4.38 6.50
C ILE A 88 13.01 5.57 7.15
N THR A 89 13.76 6.33 6.36
CA THR A 89 14.44 7.54 6.84
C THR A 89 13.45 8.62 7.29
N TRP A 90 12.33 8.78 6.58
CA TRP A 90 11.27 9.69 6.96
C TRP A 90 10.54 9.26 8.23
N PHE A 91 10.15 7.98 8.37
CA PHE A 91 9.53 7.45 9.58
C PHE A 91 10.37 7.70 10.83
N ARG A 92 11.70 7.53 10.73
CA ARG A 92 12.62 7.82 11.84
C ARG A 92 12.62 9.31 12.23
N LYS A 93 12.52 10.22 11.26
CA LYS A 93 12.45 11.66 11.52
C LYS A 93 11.13 12.03 12.18
N GLU A 94 10.03 11.53 11.65
CA GLU A 94 8.69 11.78 12.21
C GLU A 94 8.52 11.16 13.60
N ALA A 95 9.04 9.95 13.84
CA ALA A 95 9.01 9.35 15.17
C ALA A 95 9.69 10.24 16.22
N ASN A 96 10.81 10.89 15.88
CA ASN A 96 11.45 11.86 16.77
C ASN A 96 10.57 13.10 17.01
N PHE A 97 9.90 13.62 15.97
CA PHE A 97 8.98 14.75 16.10
C PHE A 97 7.78 14.42 17.01
N TRP A 98 7.18 13.24 16.82
CA TRP A 98 6.01 12.77 17.54
C TRP A 98 6.31 12.12 18.91
N GLN A 99 7.60 12.00 19.27
CA GLN A 99 8.08 11.34 20.49
C GLN A 99 7.67 9.86 20.57
N ILE A 100 7.76 9.15 19.44
CA ILE A 100 7.48 7.72 19.29
C ILE A 100 8.77 6.92 19.45
N PHE A 101 8.75 5.85 20.24
CA PHE A 101 9.87 4.92 20.42
C PHE A 101 9.67 3.66 19.56
N LEU A 102 10.14 3.70 18.31
CA LEU A 102 9.91 2.67 17.29
C LEU A 102 10.37 1.27 17.72
N GLU A 103 11.38 1.14 18.58
CA GLU A 103 11.91 -0.15 19.04
C GLU A 103 11.04 -0.84 20.11
N ARG A 104 10.08 -0.13 20.72
CA ARG A 104 9.25 -0.64 21.83
C ARG A 104 7.80 -0.88 21.44
N VAL A 105 7.48 -0.79 20.16
CA VAL A 105 6.12 -0.98 19.64
C VAL A 105 5.68 -2.43 19.77
N THR A 106 4.51 -2.66 20.36
CA THR A 106 3.85 -3.96 20.32
C THR A 106 2.99 -4.02 19.07
N LEU A 107 3.29 -4.96 18.17
CA LEU A 107 2.51 -5.12 16.94
C LEU A 107 1.09 -5.61 17.25
N LEU A 108 0.11 -4.91 16.70
CA LEU A 108 -1.30 -5.30 16.78
C LEU A 108 -1.60 -6.44 15.82
N GLN A 109 -2.70 -7.15 16.04
CA GLN A 109 -3.07 -8.31 15.23
C GLN A 109 -3.24 -7.97 13.74
N PRO A 110 -3.89 -6.85 13.34
CA PRO A 110 -3.98 -6.47 11.93
C PRO A 110 -2.63 -6.34 11.24
N ASN A 111 -1.65 -5.70 11.91
CA ASN A 111 -0.29 -5.59 11.38
C ASN A 111 0.39 -6.96 11.23
N LYS A 112 0.29 -7.83 12.25
CA LYS A 112 0.84 -9.19 12.20
C LYS A 112 0.24 -10.02 11.07
N ASP A 113 -1.08 -9.94 10.89
CA ASP A 113 -1.79 -10.66 9.83
C ASP A 113 -1.34 -10.17 8.44
N TYR A 114 -1.11 -8.86 8.30
CA TYR A 114 -0.63 -8.28 7.05
C TYR A 114 0.82 -8.72 6.76
N CYS A 115 1.72 -8.61 7.73
CA CYS A 115 3.10 -9.06 7.59
C CYS A 115 3.19 -10.57 7.31
N ALA A 116 2.30 -11.38 7.89
CA ALA A 116 2.21 -12.81 7.58
C ALA A 116 1.78 -13.07 6.13
N PHE A 117 0.84 -12.27 5.61
CA PHE A 117 0.43 -12.34 4.20
C PHE A 117 1.55 -11.92 3.25
N LEU A 118 2.28 -10.83 3.53
CA LEU A 118 3.45 -10.43 2.75
C LEU A 118 4.50 -11.56 2.69
N LYS A 119 4.78 -12.16 3.85
CA LYS A 119 5.70 -13.30 3.94
C LYS A 119 5.22 -14.54 3.17
N GLN A 120 3.90 -14.76 3.09
CA GLN A 120 3.35 -15.83 2.24
C GLN A 120 3.65 -15.55 0.76
N LEU A 121 3.46 -14.30 0.31
CA LEU A 121 3.74 -13.90 -1.07
C LEU A 121 5.24 -13.90 -1.42
N GLU A 122 6.13 -13.87 -0.42
CA GLU A 122 7.56 -14.04 -0.61
C GLU A 122 7.95 -15.48 -1.04
N GLY A 123 7.08 -16.47 -0.81
CA GLY A 123 7.33 -17.88 -1.12
C GLY A 123 7.76 -18.12 -2.58
N SER A 124 8.59 -19.13 -2.80
CA SER A 124 9.05 -19.51 -4.15
C SER A 124 7.93 -19.94 -5.07
N ASP A 125 6.84 -20.45 -4.49
CA ASP A 125 5.69 -20.98 -5.22
C ASP A 125 4.70 -19.87 -5.62
N THR A 126 4.89 -18.63 -5.14
CA THR A 126 4.06 -17.48 -5.52
C THR A 126 4.49 -16.96 -6.89
N PRO A 127 3.59 -16.96 -7.91
CA PRO A 127 3.90 -16.40 -9.22
C PRO A 127 4.21 -14.90 -9.15
N PHE A 128 5.08 -14.43 -10.05
CA PHE A 128 5.38 -13.00 -10.20
C PHE A 128 4.09 -12.17 -10.36
N THR A 129 3.15 -12.65 -11.18
CA THR A 129 1.85 -12.03 -11.46
C THR A 129 1.03 -11.78 -10.20
N VAL A 130 1.02 -12.72 -9.25
CA VAL A 130 0.33 -12.57 -7.95
C VAL A 130 1.04 -11.53 -7.09
N ALA A 131 2.36 -11.63 -6.98
CA ALA A 131 3.16 -10.74 -6.14
C ALA A 131 3.13 -9.28 -6.64
N ILE A 132 3.28 -9.04 -7.95
CA ILE A 132 3.22 -7.69 -8.53
C ILE A 132 1.82 -7.07 -8.42
N SER A 133 0.75 -7.88 -8.50
CA SER A 133 -0.63 -7.40 -8.34
C SER A 133 -0.90 -6.96 -6.90
N ALA A 134 -0.44 -7.73 -5.92
CA ALA A 134 -0.52 -7.34 -4.51
C ALA A 134 0.31 -6.06 -4.27
N PHE A 135 1.54 -5.99 -4.79
CA PHE A 135 2.40 -4.81 -4.65
C PHE A 135 1.74 -3.54 -5.22
N TRP A 136 1.22 -3.61 -6.44
CA TRP A 136 0.49 -2.51 -7.06
C TRP A 136 -0.68 -2.02 -6.19
N LEU A 137 -1.50 -2.94 -5.67
CA LEU A 137 -2.70 -2.55 -4.96
C LEU A 137 -2.41 -1.93 -3.59
N ILE A 138 -1.37 -2.40 -2.89
CA ILE A 138 -0.89 -1.80 -1.64
C ILE A 138 -0.53 -0.32 -1.87
N GLU A 139 0.31 -0.05 -2.88
CA GLU A 139 0.74 1.31 -3.22
C GLU A 139 -0.43 2.18 -3.68
N LEU A 140 -1.35 1.63 -4.48
CA LEU A 140 -2.53 2.35 -4.97
C LEU A 140 -3.47 2.76 -3.84
N VAL A 141 -3.72 1.88 -2.86
CA VAL A 141 -4.61 2.19 -1.72
C VAL A 141 -4.05 3.36 -0.93
N TYR A 142 -2.75 3.36 -0.61
CA TYR A 142 -2.11 4.49 0.07
C TYR A 142 -2.19 5.76 -0.78
N CYS A 143 -1.89 5.66 -2.07
CA CYS A 143 -1.92 6.82 -2.97
C CYS A 143 -3.28 7.51 -2.96
N VAL A 144 -4.34 6.76 -3.26
CA VAL A 144 -5.69 7.31 -3.38
C VAL A 144 -6.21 7.80 -2.03
N SER A 145 -5.93 7.09 -0.94
CA SER A 145 -6.30 7.51 0.41
C SER A 145 -5.76 8.90 0.74
N PHE A 146 -4.45 9.11 0.55
CA PHE A 146 -3.80 10.38 0.90
C PHE A 146 -3.99 11.49 -0.14
N MET A 147 -4.25 11.17 -1.41
CA MET A 147 -4.61 12.18 -2.42
C MET A 147 -5.85 12.98 -2.00
N SER A 148 -6.86 12.32 -1.42
CA SER A 148 -8.08 12.97 -0.94
C SER A 148 -7.82 14.03 0.15
N CYS A 149 -6.75 13.85 0.92
CA CYS A 149 -6.31 14.76 1.99
C CYS A 149 -5.52 15.98 1.47
N LEU A 150 -5.23 16.06 0.16
CA LEU A 150 -4.59 17.22 -0.49
C LEU A 150 -5.57 18.05 -1.33
N GLU A 151 -6.84 17.65 -1.38
CA GLU A 151 -7.87 18.42 -2.10
C GLU A 151 -8.05 19.82 -1.51
N LYS A 152 -8.55 20.75 -2.33
CA LYS A 152 -8.65 22.17 -1.95
C LYS A 152 -9.56 22.42 -0.73
N ASP A 153 -10.56 21.56 -0.52
CA ASP A 153 -11.51 21.63 0.58
C ASP A 153 -11.10 20.74 1.77
N ALA A 154 -9.98 20.02 1.69
CA ALA A 154 -9.44 19.28 2.82
C ALA A 154 -8.97 20.24 3.92
N LYS A 155 -9.19 19.84 5.17
CA LYS A 155 -8.81 20.55 6.40
C LYS A 155 -7.68 19.83 7.13
N THR A 156 -6.83 19.12 6.37
CA THR A 156 -5.70 18.37 6.88
C THR A 156 -4.85 19.21 7.85
N PRO A 157 -4.61 18.74 9.09
CA PRO A 157 -3.80 19.47 10.06
C PRO A 157 -2.41 19.76 9.52
N PHE A 158 -1.87 20.94 9.84
CA PHE A 158 -0.60 21.42 9.28
C PHE A 158 0.55 20.44 9.56
N GLU A 159 0.57 19.87 10.75
CA GLU A 159 1.53 18.88 11.22
C GLU A 159 1.47 17.55 10.46
N LEU A 160 0.38 17.25 9.75
CA LEU A 160 0.23 16.04 8.93
C LEU A 160 0.51 16.28 7.44
N ILE A 161 0.75 17.51 7.01
CA ILE A 161 0.97 17.82 5.60
C ILE A 161 2.21 17.10 5.02
N SER A 162 3.27 16.90 5.82
CA SER A 162 4.46 16.15 5.37
C SER A 162 4.10 14.69 5.03
N THR A 163 3.34 14.06 5.92
CA THR A 163 2.78 12.70 5.81
C THR A 163 1.91 12.60 4.56
N VAL A 164 0.89 13.45 4.45
CA VAL A 164 -0.06 13.39 3.34
C VAL A 164 0.63 13.62 1.99
N LYS A 165 1.59 14.55 1.90
CA LYS A 165 2.33 14.80 0.66
C LYS A 165 3.19 13.62 0.22
N ARG A 166 3.58 12.72 1.12
CA ARG A 166 4.40 11.56 0.76
C ARG A 166 3.64 10.65 -0.21
N TRP A 167 2.46 10.20 0.19
CA TRP A 167 1.65 9.26 -0.59
C TRP A 167 0.59 9.95 -1.46
N GLY A 168 0.16 11.17 -1.14
CA GLY A 168 -0.79 11.92 -1.96
C GLY A 168 -0.16 12.66 -3.15
N SER A 169 1.15 12.56 -3.36
CA SER A 169 1.86 13.33 -4.38
C SER A 169 1.55 12.86 -5.81
N PRO A 170 1.60 13.77 -6.81
CA PRO A 170 1.52 13.40 -8.22
C PRO A 170 2.62 12.40 -8.63
N GLU A 171 3.82 12.52 -8.07
CA GLU A 171 4.94 11.64 -8.37
C GLU A 171 4.67 10.19 -7.92
N PHE A 172 4.07 10.01 -6.74
CA PHE A 172 3.68 8.71 -6.26
C PHE A 172 2.48 8.15 -7.04
N HIS A 173 1.52 8.99 -7.41
CA HIS A 173 0.43 8.58 -8.30
C HIS A 173 0.95 8.07 -9.65
N ASP A 174 1.87 8.79 -10.29
CA ASP A 174 2.53 8.35 -11.52
C ASP A 174 3.28 7.02 -11.35
N TYR A 175 3.85 6.77 -10.17
CA TYR A 175 4.47 5.50 -9.82
C TYR A 175 3.45 4.36 -9.77
N THR A 176 2.30 4.56 -9.10
CA THR A 176 1.23 3.54 -9.06
C THR A 176 0.67 3.21 -10.44
N LEU A 177 0.61 4.19 -11.35
CA LEU A 177 0.21 3.97 -12.75
C LEU A 177 1.23 3.14 -13.53
N LYS A 178 2.53 3.25 -13.23
CA LYS A 178 3.56 2.38 -13.82
C LYS A 178 3.42 0.94 -13.32
N LEU A 179 3.18 0.75 -12.02
CA LEU A 179 2.90 -0.57 -11.44
C LEU A 179 1.64 -1.18 -12.06
N MET A 180 0.56 -0.41 -12.21
CA MET A 180 -0.69 -0.85 -12.84
C MET A 180 -0.44 -1.39 -14.26
N LYS A 181 0.31 -0.66 -15.08
CA LYS A 181 0.65 -1.09 -16.45
C LYS A 181 1.51 -2.36 -16.44
N LEU A 182 2.42 -2.49 -15.50
CA LEU A 182 3.25 -3.69 -15.35
C LEU A 182 2.41 -4.92 -14.95
N VAL A 183 1.44 -4.75 -14.05
CA VAL A 183 0.47 -5.80 -13.67
C VAL A 183 -0.35 -6.23 -14.89
N ASP A 184 -0.94 -5.28 -15.61
CA ASP A 184 -1.76 -5.57 -16.79
C ASP A 184 -0.96 -6.33 -17.87
N LYS A 185 0.28 -5.88 -18.13
CA LYS A 185 1.20 -6.56 -19.04
C LYS A 185 1.53 -7.98 -18.58
N ALA A 186 1.80 -8.18 -17.29
CA ALA A 186 2.15 -9.49 -16.75
C ALA A 186 0.97 -10.48 -16.83
N LEU A 187 -0.26 -9.99 -16.68
CA LEU A 187 -1.47 -10.83 -16.65
C LEU A 187 -2.14 -11.05 -18.01
N GLU A 188 -1.77 -10.29 -19.04
CA GLU A 188 -2.30 -10.43 -20.41
C GLU A 188 -2.15 -11.86 -20.95
N ASN A 189 -1.02 -12.51 -20.67
CA ASN A 189 -0.71 -13.87 -21.11
C ASN A 189 -0.72 -14.91 -19.98
N ALA A 190 -1.12 -14.51 -18.77
CA ALA A 190 -1.17 -15.41 -17.63
C ALA A 190 -2.30 -16.44 -17.78
N SER A 191 -2.13 -17.59 -17.14
CA SER A 191 -3.20 -18.59 -17.10
C SER A 191 -4.42 -18.04 -16.32
N LYS A 192 -5.61 -18.60 -16.58
CA LYS A 192 -6.81 -18.24 -15.81
C LYS A 192 -6.65 -18.51 -14.31
N ASP A 193 -5.86 -19.52 -13.95
CA ASP A 193 -5.57 -19.83 -12.56
C ASP A 193 -4.70 -18.76 -11.91
N GLU A 194 -3.64 -18.30 -12.60
CA GLU A 194 -2.82 -17.18 -12.11
C GLU A 194 -3.61 -15.87 -12.02
N GLN A 195 -4.46 -15.56 -13.00
CA GLN A 195 -5.34 -14.39 -12.94
C GLN A 195 -6.28 -14.46 -11.73
N LYS A 196 -6.82 -15.65 -11.44
CA LYS A 196 -7.65 -15.88 -10.25
C LYS A 196 -6.85 -15.70 -8.96
N GLN A 197 -5.65 -16.27 -8.85
CA GLN A 197 -4.79 -16.11 -7.68
C GLN A 197 -4.39 -14.64 -7.47
N ALA A 198 -4.09 -13.90 -8.54
CA ALA A 198 -3.79 -12.47 -8.48
C ALA A 198 -5.00 -11.67 -7.98
N HIS A 199 -6.20 -12.00 -8.47
CA HIS A 199 -7.44 -11.39 -7.99
C HIS A 199 -7.67 -11.65 -6.50
N GLU A 200 -7.53 -12.90 -6.05
CA GLU A 200 -7.67 -13.28 -4.64
C GLU A 200 -6.65 -12.57 -3.74
N ALA A 201 -5.40 -12.44 -4.19
CA ALA A 201 -4.37 -11.68 -3.47
C ALA A 201 -4.74 -10.19 -3.37
N CYS A 202 -5.26 -9.59 -4.43
CA CYS A 202 -5.72 -8.21 -4.42
C CYS A 202 -6.94 -8.00 -3.50
N VAL A 203 -7.94 -8.90 -3.51
CA VAL A 203 -9.04 -8.86 -2.52
C VAL A 203 -8.47 -8.92 -1.11
N ARG A 204 -7.51 -9.82 -0.86
CA ARG A 204 -6.88 -9.97 0.44
C ARG A 204 -6.14 -8.72 0.90
N VAL A 205 -5.48 -8.01 -0.01
CA VAL A 205 -4.89 -6.69 0.28
C VAL A 205 -5.96 -5.73 0.80
N LEU A 206 -7.08 -5.56 0.09
CA LEU A 206 -8.13 -4.61 0.51
C LEU A 206 -8.72 -4.95 1.89
N GLU A 207 -8.92 -6.24 2.18
CA GLU A 207 -9.38 -6.69 3.51
C GLU A 207 -8.37 -6.37 4.62
N LEU A 208 -7.08 -6.52 4.33
CA LEU A 208 -6.00 -6.24 5.28
C LEU A 208 -5.83 -4.74 5.50
N GLU A 209 -5.92 -3.93 4.43
CA GLU A 209 -5.93 -2.47 4.50
C GLU A 209 -7.06 -1.96 5.41
N LEU A 210 -8.28 -2.46 5.23
CA LEU A 210 -9.40 -2.10 6.11
C LEU A 210 -9.10 -2.37 7.59
N LYS A 211 -8.61 -3.57 7.92
CA LYS A 211 -8.27 -3.92 9.30
C LYS A 211 -7.10 -3.09 9.82
N PHE A 212 -6.16 -2.71 8.95
CA PHE A 212 -5.04 -1.85 9.28
C PHE A 212 -5.54 -0.45 9.63
N TRP A 213 -6.46 0.11 8.84
CA TRP A 213 -7.07 1.40 9.17
C TRP A 213 -7.94 1.35 10.42
N ASP A 214 -8.70 0.27 10.63
CA ASP A 214 -9.54 0.08 11.82
C ASP A 214 -8.72 0.16 13.10
N MET A 215 -7.50 -0.41 13.12
CA MET A 215 -6.66 -0.40 14.31
C MET A 215 -6.26 1.01 14.74
N ALA A 216 -6.21 1.96 13.81
CA ALA A 216 -5.87 3.35 14.06
C ALA A 216 -7.09 4.27 14.13
N GLY A 217 -8.21 3.88 13.51
CA GLY A 217 -9.47 4.63 13.53
C GLY A 217 -10.34 4.40 14.76
N PHE A 218 -10.24 3.22 15.39
CA PHE A 218 -10.99 2.85 16.59
C PHE A 218 -10.08 2.74 17.81
N VAL A 219 -9.99 3.81 18.60
CA VAL A 219 -9.83 3.67 20.05
C VAL A 219 -11.21 3.82 20.66
N LEU A 220 -11.90 2.69 20.84
CA LEU A 220 -13.01 2.62 21.78
C LEU A 220 -12.48 3.07 23.16
N GLY A 221 -13.25 3.91 23.83
CA GLY A 221 -12.93 4.49 25.14
C GLY A 221 -12.73 3.46 26.25
#